data_AF-A0A1F0RMV2-F1
#
_entry.id   AF-A0A1F0RMV2-F1
#
_cell.length_a   1.000
_cell.length_b   1.000
_cell.length_c   1.000
_cell.angle_alpha   90.00
_cell.angle_beta   90.00
_cell.angle_gamma   90.00
#
_symmetry.space_group_name_H-M   'P 1'
#
loop_
_entity.id
_entity.type
_entity.pdbx_description
1 polymer ?
#
loop_
_entity_poly.entity_id
_entity_poly.type
_entity_poly.pdbx_seq_one_letter_code
_entity_poly.pdbx_strand_id
1 'polypeptide(L)'
;MPLSPADVHNVAFSKPPIGKRGYNEDEVDQFLDLVEDALAQLQDENDDLHAQVEELKSQTSAGAAGGATAAKVDEAAVRKEVESKLRAEYEAKLADSKNEIAKAKEETKRAQEQAKAAQAQSSQAPAAQAKDNSAELKAAREEAAAAKRELEASKKELANTKKELESAKKNSAASTTASSAAAVAGAGAAQSNAQGLATPDTHMQAARVLGLAQEMADRLTSEAKADSESMLAEARTAAEKQLADADSHSKAQLADAQKRYEAQLQEADTRSKKLVADAENKAKQTESDATSRAEAQIRQAEEKAAALQADAEKKHTEVMNTVKQQQTALEARISELRTFEREYRTRLKTLLQSQLEELESRGTAAPNGEAGKSNN
;
A
#
# COMPACT_ATOMS: atom_id res chain seq x y z
N MET A 1 -20.25 -0.57 37.07
CA MET A 1 -18.81 -0.42 37.32
C MET A 1 -18.55 0.93 37.99
N PRO A 2 -17.48 1.09 38.80
CA PRO A 2 -17.23 2.32 39.57
C PRO A 2 -16.63 3.48 38.74
N LEU A 3 -16.35 3.29 37.45
CA LEU A 3 -15.97 4.35 36.51
C LEU A 3 -16.72 4.16 35.18
N SER A 4 -17.24 5.26 34.62
CA SER A 4 -17.80 5.35 33.27
C SER A 4 -16.85 6.12 32.33
N PRO A 5 -17.01 6.02 31.00
CA PRO A 5 -16.19 6.79 30.04
C PRO A 5 -16.32 8.30 30.31
N ALA A 6 -17.53 8.76 30.64
CA ALA A 6 -17.79 10.14 31.06
C ALA A 6 -17.05 10.53 32.36
N ASP A 7 -16.80 9.60 33.28
CA ASP A 7 -16.01 9.89 34.48
C ASP A 7 -14.52 10.06 34.15
N VAL A 8 -13.99 9.29 33.17
CA VAL A 8 -12.61 9.41 32.70
C VAL A 8 -12.40 10.74 31.97
N HIS A 9 -13.35 11.13 31.12
CA HIS A 9 -13.32 12.40 30.39
C HIS A 9 -13.37 13.63 31.31
N ASN A 10 -14.06 13.53 32.45
CA ASN A 10 -14.23 14.65 33.40
C ASN A 10 -13.19 14.68 34.53
N VAL A 11 -12.19 13.78 34.52
CA VAL A 11 -11.14 13.76 35.54
C VAL A 11 -10.18 14.94 35.35
N ALA A 12 -10.00 15.73 36.41
CA ALA A 12 -9.04 16.82 36.46
C ALA A 12 -7.94 16.53 37.49
N PHE A 13 -6.69 16.42 37.05
CA PHE A 13 -5.53 16.25 37.94
C PHE A 13 -5.02 17.59 38.49
N SER A 14 -4.68 17.62 39.78
CA SER A 14 -4.08 18.80 40.42
C SER A 14 -2.64 19.02 39.93
N LYS A 15 -2.27 20.29 39.67
CA LYS A 15 -0.91 20.65 39.26
C LYS A 15 0.11 20.23 40.35
N PRO A 16 1.30 19.73 39.98
CA PRO A 16 2.32 19.34 40.94
C PRO A 16 2.70 20.49 41.90
N PRO A 17 2.94 20.21 43.19
CA PRO A 17 3.45 21.22 44.12
C PRO A 17 4.75 21.84 43.62
N ILE A 18 4.91 23.15 43.80
CA ILE A 18 6.05 23.94 43.32
C ILE A 18 7.37 23.23 43.67
N GLY A 19 8.18 22.95 42.65
CA GLY A 19 9.48 22.29 42.79
C GLY A 19 9.49 20.76 42.57
N LYS A 20 8.33 20.12 42.33
CA LYS A 20 8.25 18.70 41.92
C LYS A 20 7.84 18.60 40.45
N ARG A 21 8.49 17.67 39.72
CA ARG A 21 8.13 17.36 38.32
C ARG A 21 6.90 16.45 38.32
N GLY A 22 5.91 16.80 37.49
CA GLY A 22 4.73 15.98 37.22
C GLY A 22 4.87 15.19 35.92
N TYR A 23 3.80 14.45 35.59
CA TYR A 23 3.60 13.88 34.26
C TYR A 23 3.33 14.99 33.24
N ASN A 24 3.65 14.72 31.97
CA ASN A 24 3.38 15.63 30.87
C ASN A 24 1.86 15.66 30.61
N GLU A 25 1.26 16.86 30.61
CA GLU A 25 -0.20 17.02 30.43
C GLU A 25 -0.65 16.44 29.09
N ASP A 26 0.09 16.70 28.00
CA ASP A 26 -0.25 16.23 26.64
C ASP A 26 -0.24 14.69 26.53
N GLU A 27 0.71 14.01 27.19
CA GLU A 27 0.81 12.54 27.17
C GLU A 27 -0.26 11.89 28.05
N VAL A 28 -0.66 12.57 29.13
CA VAL A 28 -1.74 12.12 30.01
C VAL A 28 -3.07 12.26 29.31
N ASP A 29 -3.33 13.37 28.63
CA ASP A 29 -4.57 13.58 27.88
C ASP A 29 -4.72 12.54 26.75
N GLN A 30 -3.66 12.28 25.97
CA GLN A 30 -3.67 11.24 24.94
C GLN A 30 -3.90 9.83 25.50
N PHE A 31 -3.39 9.54 26.70
CA PHE A 31 -3.63 8.26 27.37
C PHE A 31 -5.07 8.15 27.88
N LEU A 32 -5.65 9.24 28.38
CA LEU A 32 -7.06 9.27 28.81
C LEU A 32 -8.01 9.05 27.64
N ASP A 33 -7.76 9.62 26.46
CA ASP A 33 -8.55 9.36 25.24
C ASP A 33 -8.57 7.85 24.90
N LEU A 34 -7.41 7.18 24.95
CA LEU A 34 -7.30 5.75 24.66
C LEU A 34 -8.04 4.90 25.73
N VAL A 35 -8.01 5.33 26.98
CA VAL A 35 -8.72 4.66 28.08
C VAL A 35 -10.23 4.87 27.94
N GLU A 36 -10.68 6.06 27.52
CA GLU A 36 -12.09 6.35 27.24
C GLU A 36 -12.63 5.44 26.14
N ASP A 37 -11.93 5.36 25.00
CA ASP A 37 -12.29 4.50 23.87
C ASP A 37 -12.37 3.01 24.28
N ALA A 38 -11.37 2.53 25.02
CA ALA A 38 -11.33 1.14 25.47
C ALA A 38 -12.45 0.83 26.48
N LEU A 39 -12.80 1.79 27.35
CA LEU A 39 -13.86 1.62 28.34
C LEU A 39 -15.25 1.64 27.69
N ALA A 40 -15.45 2.49 26.67
CA ALA A 40 -16.67 2.50 25.86
C ALA A 40 -16.84 1.18 25.11
N GLN A 41 -15.77 0.70 24.45
CA GLN A 41 -15.78 -0.59 23.76
C GLN A 41 -16.11 -1.76 24.71
N LEU A 42 -15.53 -1.78 25.91
CA LEU A 42 -15.80 -2.80 26.92
C LEU A 42 -17.23 -2.72 27.47
N GLN A 43 -17.85 -1.54 27.49
CA GLN A 43 -19.24 -1.38 27.89
C GLN A 43 -20.19 -1.88 26.80
N ASP A 44 -19.97 -1.48 25.55
CA ASP A 44 -20.75 -1.95 24.40
C ASP A 44 -20.66 -3.48 24.28
N GLU A 45 -19.48 -4.07 24.45
CA GLU A 45 -19.29 -5.52 24.41
C GLU A 45 -19.97 -6.24 25.58
N ASN A 46 -19.98 -5.65 26.78
CA ASN A 46 -20.75 -6.21 27.90
C ASN A 46 -22.26 -6.12 27.67
N ASP A 47 -22.76 -5.01 27.12
CA ASP A 47 -24.17 -4.82 26.82
C ASP A 47 -24.63 -5.79 25.72
N ASP A 48 -23.82 -5.98 24.68
CA ASP A 48 -24.03 -6.98 23.63
C ASP A 48 -24.01 -8.41 24.19
N LEU A 49 -23.05 -8.74 25.07
CA LEU A 49 -23.00 -10.05 25.73
C LEU A 49 -24.20 -10.27 26.65
N HIS A 50 -24.65 -9.24 27.37
CA HIS A 50 -25.86 -9.31 28.19
C HIS A 50 -27.11 -9.51 27.33
N ALA A 51 -27.23 -8.81 26.21
CA ALA A 51 -28.31 -8.99 25.25
C ALA A 51 -28.31 -10.41 24.66
N GLN A 52 -27.13 -10.95 24.30
CA GLN A 52 -26.99 -12.32 23.82
C GLN A 52 -27.35 -13.35 24.89
N VAL A 53 -26.96 -13.14 26.14
CA VAL A 53 -27.32 -14.03 27.25
C VAL A 53 -28.81 -14.00 27.52
N GLU A 54 -29.44 -12.83 27.50
CA GLU A 54 -30.89 -12.71 27.67
C GLU A 54 -31.65 -13.29 26.46
N GLU A 55 -31.16 -13.17 25.23
CA GLU A 55 -31.73 -13.83 24.05
C GLU A 55 -31.55 -15.36 24.09
N LEU A 56 -30.37 -15.86 24.47
CA LEU A 56 -30.14 -17.29 24.64
C LEU A 56 -31.02 -17.86 25.77
N LYS A 57 -31.18 -17.10 26.85
CA LYS A 57 -32.05 -17.46 27.98
C LYS A 57 -33.51 -17.36 27.61
N SER A 58 -33.92 -16.40 26.78
CA SER A 58 -35.28 -16.28 26.24
C SER A 58 -35.59 -17.47 25.32
N GLN A 59 -34.67 -17.83 24.42
CA GLN A 59 -34.75 -19.02 23.55
C GLN A 59 -34.79 -20.32 24.35
N THR A 60 -33.99 -20.41 25.43
CA THR A 60 -33.99 -21.58 26.32
C THR A 60 -35.27 -21.66 27.14
N SER A 61 -35.83 -20.52 27.58
CA SER A 61 -37.10 -20.45 28.34
C SER A 61 -38.33 -20.67 27.47
N ALA A 62 -38.31 -20.23 26.21
CA ALA A 62 -39.29 -20.58 25.19
C ALA A 62 -39.21 -22.07 24.82
N GLY A 63 -38.02 -22.67 24.88
CA GLY A 63 -37.83 -24.12 24.82
C GLY A 63 -38.34 -24.88 26.05
N ALA A 64 -38.41 -24.24 27.22
CA ALA A 64 -38.85 -24.86 28.49
C ALA A 64 -40.36 -24.74 28.78
N ALA A 65 -41.07 -23.81 28.11
CA ALA A 65 -42.53 -23.68 28.23
C ALA A 65 -43.32 -24.62 27.28
N GLY A 66 -42.63 -25.36 26.40
CA GLY A 66 -43.19 -26.45 25.60
C GLY A 66 -43.08 -27.78 26.35
N GLY A 67 -44.09 -28.13 27.14
CA GLY A 67 -44.17 -29.43 27.80
C GLY A 67 -44.21 -30.61 26.80
N ALA A 68 -43.33 -31.58 27.02
CA ALA A 68 -43.47 -33.00 26.67
C ALA A 68 -43.81 -33.35 25.21
N THR A 69 -42.83 -33.27 24.32
CA THR A 69 -42.44 -34.39 23.44
C THR A 69 -40.97 -34.24 23.12
N ALA A 70 -40.18 -35.29 23.34
CA ALA A 70 -38.81 -35.39 22.86
C ALA A 70 -38.83 -35.53 21.33
N ALA A 71 -39.17 -34.45 20.62
CA ALA A 71 -38.73 -34.29 19.25
C ALA A 71 -37.24 -34.01 19.34
N LYS A 72 -36.42 -34.98 18.91
CA LYS A 72 -35.01 -34.75 18.62
C LYS A 72 -34.94 -33.43 17.83
N VAL A 73 -34.44 -32.36 18.46
CA VAL A 73 -33.93 -31.24 17.69
C VAL A 73 -32.84 -31.85 16.85
N ASP A 74 -33.10 -31.98 15.55
CA ASP A 74 -32.19 -32.63 14.62
C ASP A 74 -31.01 -31.68 14.48
N GLU A 75 -30.04 -31.83 15.38
CA GLU A 75 -28.88 -30.95 15.54
C GLU A 75 -28.10 -30.86 14.23
N ALA A 76 -28.17 -31.91 13.40
CA ALA A 76 -27.65 -31.94 12.05
C ALA A 76 -28.40 -30.99 11.09
N ALA A 77 -29.72 -30.86 11.22
CA ALA A 77 -30.53 -29.94 10.42
C ALA A 77 -30.28 -28.48 10.85
N VAL A 78 -30.22 -28.22 12.16
CA VAL A 78 -29.91 -26.88 12.70
C VAL A 78 -28.50 -26.45 12.31
N ARG A 79 -27.50 -27.33 12.44
CA ARG A 79 -26.11 -27.04 11.99
C ARG A 79 -26.05 -26.81 10.48
N LYS A 80 -26.80 -27.56 9.67
CA LYS A 80 -26.84 -27.37 8.21
C LYS A 80 -27.49 -26.04 7.82
N GLU A 81 -28.52 -25.61 8.55
CA GLU A 81 -29.16 -24.32 8.33
C GLU A 81 -28.27 -23.15 8.77
N VAL A 82 -27.57 -23.29 9.90
CA VAL A 82 -26.57 -22.32 10.37
C VAL A 82 -25.38 -22.24 9.41
N GLU A 83 -24.84 -23.37 8.94
CA GLU A 83 -23.78 -23.37 7.92
C GLU A 83 -24.25 -22.78 6.58
N SER A 84 -25.51 -23.00 6.20
CA SER A 84 -26.11 -22.43 5.00
C SER A 84 -26.22 -20.91 5.10
N LYS A 85 -26.75 -20.40 6.22
CA LYS A 85 -26.87 -18.96 6.50
C LYS A 85 -25.49 -18.30 6.57
N LEU A 86 -24.56 -18.92 7.28
CA LEU A 86 -23.19 -18.43 7.41
C LEU A 86 -22.47 -18.41 6.04
N ARG A 87 -22.63 -19.44 5.21
CA ARG A 87 -22.09 -19.43 3.82
C ARG A 87 -22.72 -18.32 2.97
N ALA A 88 -24.04 -18.14 3.05
CA ALA A 88 -24.73 -17.10 2.30
C ALA A 88 -24.25 -15.68 2.71
N GLU A 89 -24.07 -15.44 4.00
CA GLU A 89 -23.52 -14.18 4.53
C GLU A 89 -22.07 -13.95 4.09
N TYR A 90 -21.21 -14.96 4.13
CA TYR A 90 -19.83 -14.83 3.65
C TYR A 90 -19.74 -14.70 2.12
N GLU A 91 -20.63 -15.35 1.36
CA GLU A 91 -20.71 -15.20 -0.09
C GLU A 91 -21.19 -13.79 -0.47
N ALA A 92 -22.16 -13.23 0.26
CA ALA A 92 -22.58 -11.84 0.12
C ALA A 92 -21.42 -10.87 0.43
N LYS A 93 -20.74 -11.04 1.57
CA LYS A 93 -19.54 -10.24 1.91
C LYS A 93 -18.41 -10.37 0.87
N LEU A 94 -18.22 -11.56 0.28
CA LEU A 94 -17.26 -11.76 -0.81
C LEU A 94 -17.71 -11.14 -2.13
N ALA A 95 -19.01 -11.01 -2.38
CA ALA A 95 -19.54 -10.32 -3.55
C ALA A 95 -19.39 -8.80 -3.39
N ASP A 96 -19.74 -8.26 -2.23
CA ASP A 96 -19.63 -6.84 -1.91
C ASP A 96 -18.17 -6.37 -1.95
N SER A 97 -17.26 -7.10 -1.30
CA SER A 97 -15.82 -6.80 -1.35
C SER A 97 -15.23 -6.91 -2.77
N LYS A 98 -15.72 -7.82 -3.61
CA LYS A 98 -15.32 -7.87 -5.04
C LYS A 98 -15.84 -6.68 -5.82
N ASN A 99 -17.08 -6.25 -5.56
CA ASN A 99 -17.69 -5.10 -6.21
C ASN A 99 -16.96 -3.81 -5.82
N GLU A 100 -16.59 -3.65 -4.56
CA GLU A 100 -15.79 -2.51 -4.09
C GLU A 100 -14.38 -2.50 -4.70
N ILE A 101 -13.73 -3.67 -4.85
CA ILE A 101 -12.46 -3.76 -5.59
C ILE A 101 -12.64 -3.43 -7.08
N ALA A 102 -13.78 -3.76 -7.69
CA ALA A 102 -14.07 -3.43 -9.08
C ALA A 102 -14.24 -1.92 -9.26
N LYS A 103 -14.97 -1.25 -8.36
CA LYS A 103 -15.10 0.21 -8.33
C LYS A 103 -13.76 0.91 -8.09
N ALA A 104 -13.00 0.49 -7.08
CA ALA A 104 -11.67 1.03 -6.80
C ALA A 104 -10.68 0.82 -7.97
N LYS A 105 -10.80 -0.29 -8.71
CA LYS A 105 -10.04 -0.55 -9.95
C LYS A 105 -10.43 0.40 -11.08
N GLU A 106 -11.72 0.70 -11.21
CA GLU A 106 -12.20 1.64 -12.22
C GLU A 106 -11.77 3.07 -11.91
N GLU A 107 -11.82 3.47 -10.64
CA GLU A 107 -11.37 4.78 -10.15
C GLU A 107 -9.86 4.95 -10.30
N THR A 108 -9.05 3.94 -9.93
CA THR A 108 -7.60 3.97 -10.20
C THR A 108 -7.26 4.04 -11.69
N LYS A 109 -8.08 3.43 -12.55
CA LYS A 109 -7.89 3.51 -14.00
C LYS A 109 -8.23 4.91 -14.52
N ARG A 110 -9.34 5.50 -14.09
CA ARG A 110 -9.71 6.89 -14.42
C ARG A 110 -8.66 7.89 -13.92
N ALA A 111 -8.19 7.75 -12.69
CA ALA A 111 -7.14 8.61 -12.13
C ALA A 111 -5.80 8.47 -12.88
N GLN A 112 -5.44 7.27 -13.33
CA GLN A 112 -4.25 7.07 -14.17
C GLN A 112 -4.38 7.66 -15.57
N GLU A 113 -5.57 7.58 -16.18
CA GLU A 113 -5.85 8.20 -17.48
C GLU A 113 -5.82 9.73 -17.38
N GLN A 114 -6.38 10.31 -16.32
CA GLN A 114 -6.30 11.75 -16.02
C GLN A 114 -4.85 12.19 -15.76
N ALA A 115 -4.07 11.44 -14.98
CA ALA A 115 -2.66 11.74 -14.76
C ALA A 115 -1.83 11.68 -16.06
N LYS A 116 -2.13 10.74 -16.96
CA LYS A 116 -1.50 10.67 -18.30
C LYS A 116 -1.91 11.82 -19.21
N ALA A 117 -3.19 12.20 -19.19
CA ALA A 117 -3.71 13.32 -19.97
C ALA A 117 -3.08 14.65 -19.51
N ALA A 118 -2.97 14.89 -18.20
CA ALA A 118 -2.27 16.03 -17.63
C ALA A 118 -0.77 16.05 -18.01
N GLN A 119 -0.13 14.87 -18.12
CA GLN A 119 1.28 14.73 -18.54
C GLN A 119 1.49 15.03 -20.03
N ALA A 120 0.52 14.69 -20.88
CA ALA A 120 0.54 15.02 -22.29
C ALA A 120 0.28 16.53 -22.53
N GLN A 121 -0.60 17.14 -21.75
CA GLN A 121 -0.87 18.58 -21.81
C GLN A 121 0.31 19.42 -21.27
N SER A 122 0.99 18.96 -20.21
CA SER A 122 2.17 19.65 -19.68
C SER A 122 3.38 19.62 -20.62
N SER A 123 3.46 18.63 -21.52
CA SER A 123 4.56 18.48 -22.48
C SER A 123 4.35 19.25 -23.79
N GLN A 124 3.14 19.77 -24.02
CA GLN A 124 2.79 20.57 -25.22
C GLN A 124 2.65 22.08 -24.94
N ALA A 125 2.66 22.53 -23.67
CA ALA A 125 2.44 23.93 -23.31
C ALA A 125 3.74 24.77 -23.29
N PRO A 126 3.71 26.06 -23.73
CA PRO A 126 4.86 26.96 -23.68
C PRO A 126 5.25 27.34 -22.23
N ALA A 127 6.53 27.68 -22.04
CA ALA A 127 7.23 27.77 -20.75
C ALA A 127 6.60 28.68 -19.66
N ALA A 128 5.64 29.54 -20.00
CA ALA A 128 4.96 30.44 -19.05
C ALA A 128 3.91 29.73 -18.17
N GLN A 129 3.34 28.60 -18.61
CA GLN A 129 2.32 27.82 -17.86
C GLN A 129 2.91 26.60 -17.11
N ALA A 130 4.22 26.44 -17.13
CA ALA A 130 4.90 25.26 -16.60
C ALA A 130 4.79 25.10 -15.08
N LYS A 131 4.57 26.19 -14.33
CA LYS A 131 4.42 26.14 -12.86
C LYS A 131 3.03 25.66 -12.45
N ASP A 132 1.97 26.17 -13.06
CA ASP A 132 0.58 25.74 -12.80
C ASP A 132 0.36 24.28 -13.25
N ASN A 133 0.87 23.91 -14.44
CA ASN A 133 0.81 22.54 -14.94
C ASN A 133 1.63 21.54 -14.09
N SER A 134 2.68 22.01 -13.39
CA SER A 134 3.46 21.14 -12.49
C SER A 134 2.72 20.84 -11.18
N ALA A 135 1.91 21.80 -10.69
CA ALA A 135 1.09 21.63 -9.50
C ALA A 135 -0.10 20.69 -9.78
N GLU A 136 -0.78 20.86 -10.91
CA GLU A 136 -1.84 19.95 -11.36
C GLU A 136 -1.33 18.53 -11.62
N LEU A 137 -0.13 18.38 -12.19
CA LEU A 137 0.51 17.08 -12.34
C LEU A 137 0.89 16.40 -11.03
N LYS A 138 1.28 17.20 -10.03
CA LYS A 138 1.61 16.68 -8.70
C LYS A 138 0.33 16.23 -7.98
N ALA A 139 -0.73 17.03 -8.04
CA ALA A 139 -2.04 16.70 -7.49
C ALA A 139 -2.63 15.43 -8.14
N ALA A 140 -2.63 15.34 -9.48
CA ALA A 140 -3.12 14.17 -10.19
C ALA A 140 -2.31 12.88 -9.91
N ARG A 141 -1.01 13.01 -9.64
CA ARG A 141 -0.16 11.87 -9.23
C ARG A 141 -0.40 11.45 -7.77
N GLU A 142 -0.69 12.40 -6.89
CA GLU A 142 -1.04 12.13 -5.50
C GLU A 142 -2.41 11.44 -5.40
N GLU A 143 -3.41 11.87 -6.18
CA GLU A 143 -4.70 11.18 -6.29
C GLU A 143 -4.57 9.76 -6.86
N ALA A 144 -3.77 9.58 -7.91
CA ALA A 144 -3.51 8.24 -8.45
C ALA A 144 -2.72 7.34 -7.48
N ALA A 145 -1.95 7.91 -6.55
CA ALA A 145 -1.27 7.18 -5.50
C ALA A 145 -2.20 6.83 -4.33
N ALA A 146 -3.10 7.73 -3.94
CA ALA A 146 -4.14 7.50 -2.93
C ALA A 146 -5.10 6.39 -3.37
N ALA A 147 -5.64 6.47 -4.59
CA ALA A 147 -6.55 5.45 -5.13
C ALA A 147 -5.88 4.06 -5.23
N LYS A 148 -4.56 4.00 -5.49
CA LYS A 148 -3.80 2.73 -5.49
C LYS A 148 -3.68 2.13 -4.08
N ARG A 149 -3.52 2.95 -3.05
CA ARG A 149 -3.45 2.49 -1.64
C ARG A 149 -4.79 1.92 -1.19
N GLU A 150 -5.90 2.56 -1.54
CA GLU A 150 -7.26 2.06 -1.26
C GLU A 150 -7.55 0.74 -1.98
N LEU A 151 -7.08 0.58 -3.21
CA LEU A 151 -7.18 -0.67 -3.97
C LEU A 151 -6.32 -1.80 -3.37
N GLU A 152 -5.17 -1.50 -2.78
CA GLU A 152 -4.37 -2.48 -2.05
C GLU A 152 -4.98 -2.85 -0.70
N ALA A 153 -5.56 -1.88 0.03
CA ALA A 153 -6.26 -2.11 1.29
C ALA A 153 -7.49 -3.02 1.10
N SER A 154 -8.36 -2.68 0.14
CA SER A 154 -9.55 -3.48 -0.21
C SER A 154 -9.20 -4.90 -0.69
N LYS A 155 -8.09 -5.09 -1.42
CA LYS A 155 -7.59 -6.42 -1.76
C LYS A 155 -7.12 -7.22 -0.54
N LYS A 156 -6.54 -6.56 0.45
CA LYS A 156 -6.08 -7.19 1.71
C LYS A 156 -7.26 -7.68 2.54
N GLU A 157 -8.33 -6.89 2.61
CA GLU A 157 -9.57 -7.26 3.28
C GLU A 157 -10.26 -8.47 2.62
N LEU A 158 -10.29 -8.54 1.29
CA LEU A 158 -10.79 -9.73 0.59
C LEU A 158 -9.92 -10.97 0.88
N ALA A 159 -8.59 -10.82 0.95
CA ALA A 159 -7.71 -11.93 1.29
C ALA A 159 -7.92 -12.44 2.72
N ASN A 160 -8.23 -11.55 3.67
CA ASN A 160 -8.50 -11.91 5.07
C ASN A 160 -9.86 -12.60 5.22
N THR A 161 -10.92 -12.03 4.64
CA THR A 161 -12.27 -12.64 4.65
C THR A 161 -12.29 -14.01 3.96
N LYS A 162 -11.47 -14.21 2.93
CA LYS A 162 -11.32 -15.52 2.27
C LYS A 162 -10.59 -16.55 3.14
N LYS A 163 -9.60 -16.13 3.94
CA LYS A 163 -8.91 -17.01 4.91
C LYS A 163 -9.81 -17.40 6.07
N GLU A 164 -10.62 -16.47 6.56
CA GLU A 164 -11.61 -16.71 7.60
C GLU A 164 -12.65 -17.74 7.14
N LEU A 165 -13.14 -17.63 5.90
CA LEU A 165 -14.03 -18.62 5.29
C LEU A 165 -13.41 -20.04 5.23
N GLU A 166 -12.13 -20.16 4.86
CA GLU A 166 -11.45 -21.46 4.85
C GLU A 166 -11.25 -22.03 6.26
N SER A 167 -10.91 -21.18 7.24
CA SER A 167 -10.75 -21.60 8.63
C SER A 167 -12.07 -22.04 9.28
N ALA A 168 -13.18 -21.35 8.99
CA ALA A 168 -14.51 -21.71 9.45
C ALA A 168 -14.99 -23.05 8.84
N LYS A 169 -14.71 -23.29 7.55
CA LYS A 169 -14.98 -24.59 6.88
C LYS A 169 -14.17 -25.74 7.48
N LYS A 170 -12.94 -25.47 7.94
CA LYS A 170 -12.07 -26.49 8.53
C LYS A 170 -12.50 -26.87 9.95
N ASN A 171 -13.00 -25.91 10.73
CA ASN A 171 -13.54 -26.17 12.07
C ASN A 171 -14.87 -26.94 12.05
N SER A 172 -15.72 -26.75 11.03
CA SER A 172 -16.99 -27.49 10.98
C SER A 172 -16.81 -28.99 10.64
N ALA A 173 -15.77 -29.33 9.88
CA ALA A 173 -15.40 -30.71 9.55
C ALA A 173 -14.79 -31.52 10.71
N ALA A 174 -14.32 -30.87 11.78
CA ALA A 174 -13.72 -31.53 12.93
C ALA A 174 -14.73 -31.96 14.02
N SER A 175 -15.97 -31.45 13.99
CA SER A 175 -16.99 -31.74 15.02
C SER A 175 -17.84 -32.99 14.76
N THR A 176 -17.72 -33.62 13.58
CA THR A 176 -18.53 -34.76 13.13
C THR A 176 -17.96 -36.13 13.51
N THR A 177 -16.75 -36.22 14.07
CA THR A 177 -16.07 -37.50 14.37
C THR A 177 -16.12 -37.93 15.85
N ALA A 178 -16.65 -37.11 16.76
CA ALA A 178 -16.58 -37.35 18.20
C ALA A 178 -17.86 -37.94 18.86
N SER A 179 -18.98 -38.12 18.13
CA SER A 179 -20.29 -38.43 18.75
C SER A 179 -20.81 -39.87 18.57
N SER A 180 -20.00 -40.84 18.14
CA SER A 180 -20.49 -42.21 17.86
C SER A 180 -19.91 -43.33 18.75
N ALA A 181 -19.33 -43.01 19.92
CA ALA A 181 -18.60 -43.99 20.75
C ALA A 181 -19.14 -44.18 22.19
N ALA A 182 -20.42 -43.90 22.46
CA ALA A 182 -20.98 -44.04 23.80
C ALA A 182 -22.42 -44.57 23.82
N ALA A 183 -22.66 -45.78 23.31
CA ALA A 183 -23.89 -46.53 23.57
C ALA A 183 -23.74 -48.01 23.17
N VAL A 184 -23.21 -48.86 24.06
CA VAL A 184 -23.62 -50.28 24.25
C VAL A 184 -22.78 -50.95 25.35
N ALA A 185 -23.20 -50.87 26.61
CA ALA A 185 -22.76 -51.80 27.66
C ALA A 185 -23.70 -51.74 28.87
N GLY A 186 -24.53 -52.78 29.06
CA GLY A 186 -25.30 -52.93 30.29
C GLY A 186 -26.55 -53.78 30.16
N ALA A 187 -26.42 -55.12 30.20
CA ALA A 187 -27.49 -56.01 30.63
C ALA A 187 -26.88 -57.35 31.09
N GLY A 188 -26.76 -57.52 32.40
CA GLY A 188 -26.32 -58.76 33.03
C GLY A 188 -27.29 -59.20 34.13
N ALA A 189 -27.41 -60.53 34.22
CA ALA A 189 -27.82 -61.36 35.37
C ALA A 189 -29.31 -61.52 35.73
N ALA A 190 -29.79 -62.76 35.60
CA ALA A 190 -30.59 -63.45 36.63
C ALA A 190 -30.55 -64.98 36.40
N GLN A 191 -30.03 -65.73 37.38
CA GLN A 191 -30.24 -67.18 37.51
C GLN A 191 -30.68 -67.50 38.94
N SER A 192 -31.68 -68.37 39.05
CA SER A 192 -32.41 -68.73 40.26
C SER A 192 -31.91 -70.04 40.90
N ASN A 193 -31.87 -70.02 42.23
CA ASN A 193 -31.65 -71.13 43.16
C ASN A 193 -32.64 -72.31 42.99
N ALA A 194 -32.17 -73.54 43.24
CA ALA A 194 -32.97 -74.57 43.90
C ALA A 194 -32.07 -75.64 44.57
N GLN A 195 -32.24 -75.78 45.89
CA GLN A 195 -31.64 -76.80 46.76
C GLN A 195 -32.49 -78.09 46.79
N GLY A 196 -31.85 -79.25 46.95
CA GLY A 196 -32.52 -80.55 47.16
C GLY A 196 -31.58 -81.64 47.70
N LEU A 197 -32.08 -82.42 48.65
CA LEU A 197 -31.41 -83.24 49.68
C LEU A 197 -30.48 -84.38 49.20
N ALA A 198 -29.44 -84.67 50.01
CA ALA A 198 -28.39 -85.66 49.78
C ALA A 198 -28.71 -87.07 50.33
N THR A 199 -28.49 -88.09 49.51
CA THR A 199 -28.45 -89.52 49.91
C THR A 199 -27.05 -90.12 49.63
N PRO A 200 -26.65 -91.25 50.24
CA PRO A 200 -25.31 -91.86 50.08
C PRO A 200 -24.91 -92.23 48.64
N ASP A 201 -25.87 -92.65 47.81
CA ASP A 201 -25.66 -92.85 46.36
C ASP A 201 -25.47 -91.52 45.62
N THR A 202 -26.13 -90.45 46.09
CA THR A 202 -25.90 -89.08 45.60
C THR A 202 -24.48 -88.63 45.88
N HIS A 203 -23.80 -89.10 46.93
CA HIS A 203 -22.39 -88.76 47.18
C HIS A 203 -21.42 -89.46 46.20
N MET A 204 -21.70 -90.70 45.75
CA MET A 204 -20.87 -91.36 44.74
C MET A 204 -21.14 -90.84 43.31
N GLN A 205 -22.40 -90.56 42.99
CA GLN A 205 -22.75 -89.86 41.74
C GLN A 205 -22.24 -88.41 41.75
N ALA A 206 -22.32 -87.71 42.88
CA ALA A 206 -21.71 -86.40 43.05
C ALA A 206 -20.19 -86.48 42.95
N ALA A 207 -19.51 -87.51 43.46
CA ALA A 207 -18.06 -87.66 43.28
C ALA A 207 -17.66 -87.85 41.80
N ARG A 208 -18.43 -88.62 41.02
CA ARG A 208 -18.20 -88.72 39.56
C ARG A 208 -18.53 -87.43 38.82
N VAL A 209 -19.62 -86.76 39.18
CA VAL A 209 -19.99 -85.47 38.59
C VAL A 209 -18.99 -84.38 39.00
N LEU A 210 -18.45 -84.42 40.22
CA LEU A 210 -17.37 -83.54 40.68
C LEU A 210 -16.06 -83.84 39.96
N GLY A 211 -15.74 -85.11 39.68
CA GLY A 211 -14.58 -85.48 38.86
C GLY A 211 -14.71 -84.99 37.42
N LEU A 212 -15.87 -85.20 36.79
CA LEU A 212 -16.17 -84.69 35.46
C LEU A 212 -16.22 -83.15 35.44
N ALA A 213 -16.75 -82.52 36.49
CA ALA A 213 -16.79 -81.08 36.62
C ALA A 213 -15.40 -80.50 36.89
N GLN A 214 -14.53 -81.21 37.61
CA GLN A 214 -13.15 -80.81 37.83
C GLN A 214 -12.34 -80.93 36.54
N GLU A 215 -12.52 -82.01 35.77
CA GLU A 215 -11.93 -82.16 34.44
C GLU A 215 -12.44 -81.09 33.46
N MET A 216 -13.75 -80.79 33.47
CA MET A 216 -14.31 -79.68 32.69
C MET A 216 -13.77 -78.33 33.15
N ALA A 217 -13.62 -78.10 34.46
CA ALA A 217 -13.07 -76.87 34.99
C ALA A 217 -11.61 -76.69 34.59
N ASP A 218 -10.81 -77.75 34.65
CA ASP A 218 -9.40 -77.74 34.23
C ASP A 218 -9.28 -77.53 32.71
N ARG A 219 -10.15 -78.16 31.91
CA ARG A 219 -10.21 -77.96 30.45
C ARG A 219 -10.63 -76.54 30.10
N LEU A 220 -11.72 -76.03 30.69
CA LEU A 220 -12.18 -74.66 30.47
C LEU A 220 -11.13 -73.65 30.94
N THR A 221 -10.41 -73.94 32.03
CA THR A 221 -9.31 -73.09 32.50
C THR A 221 -8.13 -73.11 31.52
N SER A 222 -7.81 -74.27 30.92
CA SER A 222 -6.77 -74.38 29.90
C SER A 222 -7.16 -73.69 28.60
N GLU A 223 -8.41 -73.81 28.17
CA GLU A 223 -8.97 -73.19 26.96
C GLU A 223 -9.06 -71.67 27.13
N ALA A 224 -9.57 -71.19 28.26
CA ALA A 224 -9.58 -69.77 28.59
C ALA A 224 -8.16 -69.16 28.67
N LYS A 225 -7.18 -69.92 29.18
CA LYS A 225 -5.77 -69.49 29.16
C LYS A 225 -5.24 -69.39 27.72
N ALA A 226 -5.46 -70.41 26.90
CA ALA A 226 -5.04 -70.42 25.50
C ALA A 226 -5.69 -69.27 24.71
N ASP A 227 -6.99 -69.04 24.88
CA ASP A 227 -7.71 -67.92 24.26
C ASP A 227 -7.17 -66.58 24.73
N SER A 228 -6.89 -66.42 26.03
CA SER A 228 -6.31 -65.19 26.55
C SER A 228 -4.91 -64.91 26.02
N GLU A 229 -4.08 -65.95 25.88
CA GLU A 229 -2.74 -65.86 25.29
C GLU A 229 -2.82 -65.50 23.80
N SER A 230 -3.77 -66.09 23.07
CA SER A 230 -4.05 -65.76 21.67
C SER A 230 -4.51 -64.30 21.52
N MET A 231 -5.48 -63.86 22.32
CA MET A 231 -5.96 -62.48 22.32
C MET A 231 -4.85 -61.48 22.67
N LEU A 232 -3.97 -61.79 23.62
CA LEU A 232 -2.83 -60.95 23.96
C LEU A 232 -1.80 -60.91 22.82
N ALA A 233 -1.56 -62.02 22.13
CA ALA A 233 -0.67 -62.07 20.98
C ALA A 233 -1.22 -61.22 19.82
N GLU A 234 -2.50 -61.37 19.49
CA GLU A 234 -3.18 -60.57 18.46
C GLU A 234 -3.19 -59.08 18.81
N ALA A 235 -3.50 -58.73 20.07
CA ALA A 235 -3.48 -57.35 20.53
C ALA A 235 -2.07 -56.74 20.45
N ARG A 236 -1.02 -57.52 20.79
CA ARG A 236 0.38 -57.08 20.64
C ARG A 236 0.74 -56.86 19.17
N THR A 237 0.41 -57.79 18.29
CA THR A 237 0.67 -57.65 16.85
C THR A 237 -0.09 -56.46 16.25
N ALA A 238 -1.34 -56.24 16.65
CA ALA A 238 -2.12 -55.08 16.21
C ALA A 238 -1.51 -53.76 16.71
N ALA A 239 -1.06 -53.71 17.96
CA ALA A 239 -0.40 -52.54 18.54
C ALA A 239 0.95 -52.25 17.86
N GLU A 240 1.77 -53.27 17.61
CA GLU A 240 3.04 -53.15 16.89
C GLU A 240 2.83 -52.63 15.47
N LYS A 241 1.81 -53.15 14.77
CA LYS A 241 1.43 -52.66 13.44
C LYS A 241 1.01 -51.20 13.48
N GLN A 242 0.15 -50.83 14.42
CA GLN A 242 -0.32 -49.45 14.55
C GLN A 242 0.83 -48.48 14.87
N LEU A 243 1.79 -48.89 15.71
CA LEU A 243 3.00 -48.12 15.99
C LEU A 243 3.89 -47.99 14.74
N ALA A 244 4.09 -49.06 13.98
CA ALA A 244 4.87 -49.01 12.75
C ALA A 244 4.22 -48.11 11.67
N ASP A 245 2.89 -48.19 11.52
CA ASP A 245 2.14 -47.35 10.60
C ASP A 245 2.19 -45.87 11.03
N ALA A 246 2.07 -45.59 12.33
CA ALA A 246 2.19 -44.24 12.89
C ALA A 246 3.60 -43.66 12.72
N ASP A 247 4.64 -44.45 12.97
CA ASP A 247 6.04 -44.05 12.77
C ASP A 247 6.34 -43.77 11.29
N SER A 248 5.83 -44.61 10.40
CA SER A 248 5.95 -44.42 8.95
C SER A 248 5.25 -43.14 8.50
N HIS A 249 4.02 -42.91 8.97
CA HIS A 249 3.26 -41.70 8.66
C HIS A 249 3.96 -40.44 9.18
N SER A 250 4.46 -40.46 10.41
CA SER A 250 5.21 -39.35 11.01
C SER A 250 6.48 -39.03 10.21
N LYS A 251 7.26 -40.04 9.83
CA LYS A 251 8.46 -39.86 9.01
C LYS A 251 8.14 -39.29 7.63
N ALA A 252 7.09 -39.80 6.98
CA ALA A 252 6.63 -39.28 5.70
C ALA A 252 6.19 -37.82 5.81
N GLN A 253 5.44 -37.47 6.85
CA GLN A 253 4.98 -36.11 7.10
C GLN A 253 6.15 -35.14 7.35
N LEU A 254 7.17 -35.57 8.10
CA LEU A 254 8.38 -34.77 8.32
C LEU A 254 9.17 -34.57 7.02
N ALA A 255 9.33 -35.60 6.20
CA ALA A 255 10.01 -35.50 4.91
C ALA A 255 9.27 -34.57 3.94
N ASP A 256 7.94 -34.66 3.88
CA ASP A 256 7.12 -33.77 3.06
C ASP A 256 7.17 -32.33 3.56
N ALA A 257 7.16 -32.11 4.87
CA ALA A 257 7.30 -30.78 5.47
C ALA A 257 8.68 -30.17 5.14
N GLN A 258 9.76 -30.96 5.28
CA GLN A 258 11.11 -30.54 4.92
C GLN A 258 11.20 -30.17 3.44
N LYS A 259 10.69 -31.02 2.54
CA LYS A 259 10.70 -30.76 1.10
C LYS A 259 9.92 -29.50 0.72
N ARG A 260 8.76 -29.26 1.34
CA ARG A 260 7.98 -28.04 1.11
C ARG A 260 8.71 -26.79 1.60
N TYR A 261 9.39 -26.88 2.74
CA TYR A 261 10.19 -25.79 3.28
C TYR A 261 11.38 -25.46 2.38
N GLU A 262 12.12 -26.47 1.91
CA GLU A 262 13.22 -26.29 0.96
C GLU A 262 12.75 -25.68 -0.36
N ALA A 263 11.62 -26.16 -0.89
CA ALA A 263 11.03 -25.59 -2.10
C ALA A 263 10.60 -24.12 -1.90
N GLN A 264 10.04 -23.79 -0.73
CA GLN A 264 9.65 -22.42 -0.39
C GLN A 264 10.87 -21.50 -0.27
N LEU A 265 11.98 -21.97 0.31
CA LEU A 265 13.24 -21.22 0.36
C LEU A 265 13.81 -20.97 -1.04
N GLN A 266 13.84 -21.99 -1.89
CA GLN A 266 14.31 -21.85 -3.28
C GLN A 266 13.43 -20.88 -4.09
N GLU A 267 12.11 -20.95 -3.90
CA GLU A 267 11.19 -20.02 -4.54
C GLU A 267 11.39 -18.58 -4.03
N ALA A 268 11.59 -18.41 -2.72
CA ALA A 268 11.90 -17.10 -2.13
C ALA A 268 13.23 -16.54 -2.68
N ASP A 269 14.28 -17.36 -2.76
CA ASP A 269 15.58 -16.97 -3.29
C ASP A 269 15.51 -16.60 -4.77
N THR A 270 14.81 -17.39 -5.58
CA THR A 270 14.66 -17.11 -7.01
C THR A 270 13.84 -15.85 -7.25
N ARG A 271 12.75 -15.64 -6.50
CA ARG A 271 11.96 -14.40 -6.55
C ARG A 271 12.79 -13.19 -6.10
N SER A 272 13.57 -13.32 -5.03
CA SER A 272 14.46 -12.26 -4.53
C SER A 272 15.50 -11.88 -5.58
N LYS A 273 16.23 -12.85 -6.14
CA LYS A 273 17.21 -12.63 -7.21
C LYS A 273 16.59 -11.98 -8.44
N LYS A 274 15.39 -12.41 -8.83
CA LYS A 274 14.67 -11.80 -9.95
C LYS A 274 14.29 -10.35 -9.68
N LEU A 275 13.78 -10.04 -8.50
CA LEU A 275 13.44 -8.66 -8.12
C LEU A 275 14.68 -7.76 -8.10
N VAL A 276 15.81 -8.26 -7.61
CA VAL A 276 17.08 -7.51 -7.64
C VAL A 276 17.53 -7.28 -9.09
N ALA A 277 17.52 -8.31 -9.93
CA ALA A 277 17.90 -8.17 -11.34
C ALA A 277 16.97 -7.21 -12.11
N ASP A 278 15.65 -7.29 -11.88
CA ASP A 278 14.67 -6.39 -12.49
C ASP A 278 14.88 -4.94 -12.01
N ALA A 279 15.18 -4.74 -10.73
CA ALA A 279 15.50 -3.43 -10.18
C ALA A 279 16.81 -2.85 -10.76
N GLU A 280 17.86 -3.67 -10.87
CA GLU A 280 19.14 -3.28 -11.48
C GLU A 280 18.97 -2.92 -12.96
N ASN A 281 18.23 -3.72 -13.72
CA ASN A 281 17.96 -3.45 -15.14
C ASN A 281 17.17 -2.16 -15.32
N LYS A 282 16.16 -1.93 -14.47
CA LYS A 282 15.38 -0.71 -14.48
C LYS A 282 16.22 0.51 -14.11
N ALA A 283 17.10 0.39 -13.11
CA ALA A 283 18.02 1.45 -12.72
C ALA A 283 18.95 1.82 -13.89
N LYS A 284 19.60 0.82 -14.51
CA LYS A 284 20.46 1.03 -15.70
C LYS A 284 19.71 1.70 -16.85
N GLN A 285 18.48 1.29 -17.10
CA GLN A 285 17.65 1.91 -18.13
C GLN A 285 17.34 3.37 -17.80
N THR A 286 16.98 3.67 -16.55
CA THR A 286 16.73 5.07 -16.13
C THR A 286 17.98 5.93 -16.17
N GLU A 287 19.15 5.38 -15.86
CA GLU A 287 20.44 6.08 -15.98
C GLU A 287 20.79 6.36 -17.45
N SER A 288 20.61 5.38 -18.33
CA SER A 288 20.80 5.55 -19.78
C SER A 288 19.85 6.61 -20.34
N ASP A 289 18.55 6.53 -20.02
CA ASP A 289 17.55 7.49 -20.47
C ASP A 289 17.83 8.91 -19.95
N ALA A 290 18.22 9.04 -18.68
CA ALA A 290 18.60 10.32 -18.09
C ALA A 290 19.85 10.90 -18.75
N THR A 291 20.86 10.05 -19.01
CA THR A 291 22.12 10.46 -19.67
C THR A 291 21.84 10.92 -21.10
N SER A 292 21.08 10.17 -21.89
CA SER A 292 20.72 10.57 -23.26
C SER A 292 19.91 11.88 -23.30
N ARG A 293 19.01 12.10 -22.34
CA ARG A 293 18.27 13.37 -22.22
C ARG A 293 19.19 14.53 -21.84
N ALA A 294 20.12 14.31 -20.90
CA ALA A 294 21.10 15.31 -20.51
C ALA A 294 22.02 15.68 -21.69
N GLU A 295 22.53 14.69 -22.42
CA GLU A 295 23.34 14.91 -23.61
C GLU A 295 22.58 15.66 -24.71
N ALA A 296 21.31 15.31 -24.96
CA ALA A 296 20.47 16.03 -25.92
C ALA A 296 20.24 17.49 -25.50
N GLN A 297 20.03 17.74 -24.20
CA GLN A 297 19.87 19.09 -23.67
C GLN A 297 21.17 19.91 -23.77
N ILE A 298 22.32 19.29 -23.51
CA ILE A 298 23.64 19.92 -23.67
C ILE A 298 23.84 20.30 -25.13
N ARG A 299 23.61 19.38 -26.08
CA ARG A 299 23.72 19.68 -27.52
C ARG A 299 22.81 20.82 -27.94
N GLN A 300 21.56 20.84 -27.49
CA GLN A 300 20.63 21.95 -27.77
C GLN A 300 21.10 23.28 -27.18
N ALA A 301 21.71 23.26 -26.00
CA ALA A 301 22.26 24.48 -25.38
C ALA A 301 23.50 24.97 -26.14
N GLU A 302 24.39 24.06 -26.55
CA GLU A 302 25.57 24.36 -27.36
C GLU A 302 25.20 24.92 -28.74
N GLU A 303 24.22 24.31 -29.42
CA GLU A 303 23.71 24.80 -30.70
C GLU A 303 23.11 26.20 -30.58
N LYS A 304 22.34 26.47 -29.52
CA LYS A 304 21.79 27.81 -29.25
C LYS A 304 22.89 28.84 -28.94
N ALA A 305 23.90 28.44 -28.17
CA ALA A 305 25.04 29.30 -27.87
C ALA A 305 25.83 29.64 -29.14
N ALA A 306 26.10 28.64 -29.99
CA ALA A 306 26.78 28.83 -31.27
C ALA A 306 25.97 29.72 -32.22
N ALA A 307 24.66 29.53 -32.30
CA ALA A 307 23.79 30.38 -33.11
C ALA A 307 23.79 31.84 -32.62
N LEU A 308 23.72 32.05 -31.30
CA LEU A 308 23.74 33.39 -30.71
C LEU A 308 25.09 34.08 -30.93
N GLN A 309 26.20 33.35 -30.84
CA GLN A 309 27.53 33.85 -31.16
C GLN A 309 27.63 34.25 -32.64
N ALA A 310 27.19 33.39 -33.56
CA ALA A 310 27.19 33.69 -34.99
C ALA A 310 26.35 34.93 -35.32
N ASP A 311 25.18 35.09 -34.68
CA ASP A 311 24.34 36.27 -34.87
C ASP A 311 24.96 37.53 -34.28
N ALA A 312 25.65 37.43 -33.13
CA ALA A 312 26.38 38.55 -32.54
C ALA A 312 27.55 38.99 -33.44
N GLU A 313 28.30 38.06 -34.02
CA GLU A 313 29.40 38.34 -34.95
C GLU A 313 28.91 39.01 -36.24
N LYS A 314 27.79 38.53 -36.80
CA LYS A 314 27.16 39.16 -37.97
C LYS A 314 26.75 40.60 -37.66
N LYS A 315 26.01 40.82 -36.56
CA LYS A 315 25.60 42.16 -36.13
C LYS A 315 26.79 43.07 -35.86
N HIS A 316 27.84 42.55 -35.22
CA HIS A 316 29.06 43.31 -34.98
C HIS A 316 29.70 43.75 -36.31
N THR A 317 29.78 42.85 -37.28
CA THR A 317 30.32 43.15 -38.61
C THR A 317 29.48 44.20 -39.34
N GLU A 318 28.16 44.07 -39.31
CA GLU A 318 27.23 45.04 -39.90
C GLU A 318 27.37 46.43 -39.25
N VAL A 319 27.33 46.50 -37.92
CA VAL A 319 27.51 47.76 -37.17
C VAL A 319 28.87 48.37 -37.51
N MET A 320 29.94 47.58 -37.50
CA MET A 320 31.28 48.08 -37.82
C MET A 320 31.38 48.61 -39.25
N ASN A 321 30.70 47.97 -40.21
CA ASN A 321 30.61 48.46 -41.58
C ASN A 321 29.86 49.81 -41.65
N THR A 322 28.73 49.94 -40.94
CA THR A 322 27.99 51.22 -40.90
C THR A 322 28.79 52.34 -40.24
N VAL A 323 29.49 52.05 -39.14
CA VAL A 323 30.35 53.01 -38.43
C VAL A 323 31.51 53.46 -39.35
N LYS A 324 32.14 52.53 -40.06
CA LYS A 324 33.18 52.86 -41.06
C LYS A 324 32.62 53.74 -42.19
N GLN A 325 31.43 53.45 -42.70
CA GLN A 325 30.78 54.28 -43.72
C GLN A 325 30.50 55.70 -43.21
N GLN A 326 29.98 55.83 -41.97
CA GLN A 326 29.76 57.12 -41.34
C GLN A 326 31.06 57.89 -41.13
N GLN A 327 32.13 57.21 -40.69
CA GLN A 327 33.46 57.79 -40.56
C GLN A 327 33.95 58.35 -41.90
N THR A 328 33.91 57.56 -42.97
CA THR A 328 34.34 58.01 -44.30
C THR A 328 33.48 59.19 -44.81
N ALA A 329 32.17 59.18 -44.56
CA ALA A 329 31.28 60.28 -44.94
C ALA A 329 31.59 61.57 -44.16
N LEU A 330 31.88 61.47 -42.85
CA LEU A 330 32.30 62.59 -42.02
C LEU A 330 33.65 63.14 -42.47
N GLU A 331 34.63 62.27 -42.76
CA GLU A 331 35.94 62.66 -43.29
C GLU A 331 35.81 63.39 -44.63
N ALA A 332 34.97 62.89 -45.55
CA ALA A 332 34.67 63.56 -46.80
C ALA A 332 34.08 64.96 -46.58
N ARG A 333 33.08 65.09 -45.69
CA ARG A 333 32.44 66.38 -45.39
C ARG A 333 33.40 67.38 -44.72
N ILE A 334 34.31 66.91 -43.87
CA ILE A 334 35.39 67.75 -43.31
C ILE A 334 36.29 68.28 -44.44
N SER A 335 36.62 67.45 -45.43
CA SER A 335 37.45 67.86 -46.56
C SER A 335 36.75 68.90 -47.45
N GLU A 336 35.45 68.74 -47.68
CA GLU A 336 34.62 69.71 -48.40
C GLU A 336 34.54 71.05 -47.65
N LEU A 337 34.29 71.02 -46.33
CA LEU A 337 34.24 72.21 -45.49
C LEU A 337 35.57 72.96 -45.47
N ARG A 338 36.71 72.26 -45.41
CA ARG A 338 38.05 72.89 -45.50
C ARG A 338 38.30 73.54 -46.86
N THR A 339 37.80 72.93 -47.94
CA THR A 339 37.90 73.50 -49.28
C THR A 339 37.03 74.76 -49.39
N PHE A 340 35.78 74.68 -48.95
CA PHE A 340 34.86 75.82 -48.88
C PHE A 340 35.43 76.96 -48.04
N GLU A 341 36.03 76.67 -46.88
CA GLU A 341 36.67 77.66 -46.04
C GLU A 341 37.84 78.36 -46.78
N ARG A 342 38.68 77.60 -47.48
CA ARG A 342 39.80 78.15 -48.24
C ARG A 342 39.32 79.05 -49.38
N GLU A 343 38.31 78.62 -50.12
CA GLU A 343 37.68 79.42 -51.18
C GLU A 343 37.01 80.68 -50.62
N TYR A 344 36.26 80.55 -49.52
CA TYR A 344 35.60 81.67 -48.85
C TYR A 344 36.61 82.70 -48.34
N ARG A 345 37.68 82.26 -47.65
CA ARG A 345 38.78 83.15 -47.22
C ARG A 345 39.43 83.85 -48.41
N THR A 346 39.62 83.15 -49.53
CA THR A 346 40.19 83.74 -50.75
C THR A 346 39.26 84.79 -51.33
N ARG A 347 37.97 84.47 -51.53
CA ARG A 347 36.96 85.41 -52.04
C ARG A 347 36.78 86.63 -51.13
N LEU A 348 36.75 86.43 -49.81
CA LEU A 348 36.66 87.51 -48.83
C LEU A 348 37.88 88.42 -48.91
N LYS A 349 39.09 87.83 -49.00
CA LYS A 349 40.32 88.60 -49.17
C LYS A 349 40.28 89.42 -50.46
N THR A 350 39.86 88.84 -51.58
CA THR A 350 39.73 89.56 -52.86
C THR A 350 38.68 90.68 -52.79
N LEU A 351 37.52 90.44 -52.17
CA LEU A 351 36.49 91.46 -51.96
C LEU A 351 37.00 92.63 -51.12
N LEU A 352 37.67 92.33 -50.00
CA LEU A 352 38.24 93.35 -49.12
C LEU A 352 39.34 94.14 -49.84
N GLN A 353 40.20 93.48 -50.62
CA GLN A 353 41.22 94.15 -51.44
C GLN A 353 40.58 95.08 -52.48
N SER A 354 39.56 94.60 -53.20
CA SER A 354 38.82 95.42 -54.17
C SER A 354 38.13 96.62 -53.51
N GLN A 355 37.50 96.45 -52.35
CA GLN A 355 36.88 97.56 -51.61
C GLN A 355 37.93 98.59 -51.14
N LEU A 356 39.13 98.14 -50.77
CA LEU A 356 40.22 99.02 -50.35
C LEU A 356 40.77 99.83 -51.54
N GLU A 357 40.90 99.20 -52.70
CA GLU A 357 41.34 99.83 -53.96
C GLU A 357 40.30 100.83 -54.50
N GLU A 358 39.00 100.54 -54.34
CA GLU A 358 37.92 101.51 -54.59
C GLU A 358 37.97 102.72 -53.64
N LEU A 359 38.35 102.51 -52.38
CA LEU A 359 38.54 103.60 -51.41
C LEU A 359 39.78 104.44 -51.73
N GLU A 360 40.90 103.82 -52.12
CA GLU A 360 42.11 104.53 -52.56
C GLU A 360 41.87 105.33 -53.84
N SER A 361 41.17 104.75 -54.82
CA SER A 361 40.81 105.45 -56.06
C SER A 361 39.80 106.58 -55.85
N ARG A 362 38.82 106.41 -54.95
CA ARG A 362 37.93 107.50 -54.52
C ARG A 362 38.63 108.57 -53.68
N GLY A 363 39.59 108.19 -52.83
CA GLY A 363 40.45 109.13 -52.11
C GLY A 363 41.36 109.93 -53.05
N THR A 364 41.75 109.33 -54.16
CA THR A 364 42.50 109.99 -55.25
C THR A 364 41.61 110.87 -56.13
N ALA A 365 40.28 110.69 -56.06
CA ALA A 365 39.28 111.54 -56.72
C ALA A 365 38.75 112.67 -55.82
N ALA A 366 39.60 113.21 -54.94
CA ALA A 366 39.42 114.58 -54.46
C ALA A 366 39.79 115.54 -55.61
N PRO A 367 38.86 116.37 -56.12
CA PRO A 367 39.18 117.29 -57.19
C PRO A 367 40.07 118.43 -56.67
N ASN A 368 41.35 118.45 -57.09
CA ASN A 368 42.14 119.67 -57.10
C ASN A 368 41.57 120.58 -58.20
N GLY A 369 40.58 121.41 -57.84
CA GLY A 369 40.09 122.51 -58.67
C GLY A 369 40.75 123.82 -58.26
N GLU A 370 41.78 124.22 -58.99
CA GLU A 370 42.40 125.55 -58.86
C GLU A 370 41.78 126.55 -59.86
N ALA A 371 41.54 127.77 -59.36
CA ALA A 371 41.46 129.06 -60.06
C ALA A 371 40.13 129.55 -60.71
N GLY A 372 39.42 130.39 -59.96
CA GLY A 372 38.63 131.51 -60.50
C GLY A 372 39.15 132.85 -59.97
N LYS A 373 40.03 133.52 -60.73
CA LYS A 373 40.42 134.93 -60.56
C LYS A 373 39.30 135.84 -61.06
N SER A 374 38.89 136.86 -60.28
CA SER A 374 38.42 138.17 -60.79
C SER A 374 38.35 139.21 -59.65
N ASN A 375 39.05 140.33 -59.82
CA ASN A 375 39.21 141.50 -58.94
C ASN A 375 37.89 142.17 -58.51
N ASN A 376 37.81 142.65 -57.25
CA ASN A 376 37.87 144.06 -56.86
C ASN A 376 38.05 144.17 -55.33
#